data_AF-A0A954SYL7-F1
#
_entry.id   AF-A0A954SYL7-F1
#
_cell.length_a   1.000
_cell.length_b   1.000
_cell.length_c   1.000
_cell.angle_alpha   90.00
_cell.angle_beta   90.00
_cell.angle_gamma   90.00
#
_symmetry.space_group_name_H-M   'P 1'
#
loop_
_entity.id
_entity.type
_entity.pdbx_description
1 polymer ?
#
loop_
_entity_poly.entity_id
_entity_poly.type
_entity_poly.pdbx_seq_one_letter_code
_entity_poly.pdbx_strand_id
1 'polypeptide(L)' 'VVLELKSVERVEPVHEAQLLTYLKLSGKKVGMLLNFNVELMKDGITRRVL' A
#
# COMPACT_ATOMS: atom_id res chain seq x y z
N VAL A 1 -6.15 2.38 10.31
CA VAL A 1 -5.51 2.52 8.98
C VAL A 1 -4.40 1.48 8.92
N VAL A 2 -4.20 0.81 7.78
CA VAL A 2 -3.07 -0.11 7.55
C VAL A 2 -2.06 0.58 6.62
N LEU A 3 -0.76 0.48 6.93
CA LEU A 3 0.31 1.01 6.11
C LEU A 3 1.15 -0.15 5.57
N GLU A 4 1.32 -0.22 4.25
CA GLU A 4 2.18 -1.17 3.54
C GLU A 4 3.37 -0.39 2.98
N LEU A 5 4.58 -0.65 3.50
CA LEU A 5 5.79 0.08 3.16
C LEU A 5 6.64 -0.75 2.20
N LYS A 6 7.08 -0.16 1.08
CA LYS A 6 7.92 -0.81 0.07
C LYS A 6 9.09 0.09 -0.33
N SER A 7 10.17 -0.54 -0.79
CA SER A 7 11.31 0.10 -1.43
C SER A 7 11.71 -0.72 -2.65
N VAL A 8 10.83 -0.74 -3.65
CA VAL A 8 10.93 -1.60 -4.84
C VAL A 8 10.87 -0.77 -6.11
N GLU A 9 11.48 -1.25 -7.20
CA GLU A 9 11.45 -0.57 -8.50
C GLU A 9 10.03 -0.36 -9.02
N ARG A 10 9.17 -1.36 -8.87
CA ARG A 10 7.75 -1.30 -9.27
C ARG A 10 6.85 -1.94 -8.23
N VAL A 11 5.68 -1.32 -8.03
CA VAL A 11 4.60 -1.90 -7.23
C VAL A 11 3.85 -2.91 -8.10
N GLU A 12 3.99 -4.19 -7.76
CA GLU A 12 3.26 -5.29 -8.39
C GLU A 12 1.87 -5.54 -7.76
N PRO A 13 0.90 -6.13 -8.49
CA PRO A 13 -0.45 -6.40 -8.00
C PRO A 13 -0.50 -7.21 -6.69
N VAL A 14 0.50 -8.06 -6.43
CA VAL A 14 0.61 -8.84 -5.19
C VAL A 14 0.70 -7.96 -3.94
N HIS A 15 1.32 -6.79 -4.04
CA HIS A 15 1.45 -5.86 -2.90
C HIS A 15 0.10 -5.24 -2.53
N GLU A 16 -0.77 -5.00 -3.52
CA GLU A 16 -2.12 -4.54 -3.28
C GLU A 16 -3.00 -5.65 -2.68
N ALA A 17 -2.88 -6.87 -3.20
CA ALA A 17 -3.56 -8.04 -2.63
C ALA A 17 -3.17 -8.29 -1.16
N GLN A 18 -1.89 -8.09 -0.82
CA GLN A 18 -1.38 -8.15 0.55
C GLN A 18 -2.06 -7.09 1.43
N LEU A 19 -2.08 -5.82 0.99
CA LEU A 19 -2.75 -4.73 1.73
C LEU A 19 -4.24 -5.03 1.96
N LEU A 20 -4.97 -5.49 0.94
CA LEU A 20 -6.39 -5.84 1.05
C LEU A 20 -6.62 -6.98 2.05
N THR A 21 -5.72 -7.96 2.08
CA THR A 21 -5.77 -9.06 3.06
C THR A 21 -5.62 -8.52 4.48
N TYR A 22 -4.65 -7.64 4.73
CA TYR A 22 -4.48 -7.01 6.04
C TYR A 22 -5.65 -6.12 6.44
N LEU A 23 -6.25 -5.38 5.51
CA LEU A 23 -7.45 -4.59 5.80
C LEU A 23 -8.63 -5.48 6.26
N LYS A 24 -8.86 -6.61 5.57
CA LYS A 24 -9.89 -7.59 5.97
C LYS A 24 -9.61 -8.19 7.35
N LEU A 25 -8.38 -8.66 7.58
CA LEU A 25 -7.99 -9.31 8.84
C LEU A 25 -7.98 -8.34 10.04
N SER A 26 -7.63 -7.07 9.81
CA SER A 26 -7.57 -6.05 10.87
C SER A 26 -8.90 -5.32 11.11
N GLY A 27 -9.93 -5.60 10.31
CA GLY A 27 -11.21 -4.88 10.35
C GLY A 27 -11.09 -3.38 10.05
N LYS A 28 -10.01 -2.93 9.40
CA LYS A 28 -9.79 -1.53 9.04
C LYS A 28 -10.24 -1.28 7.60
N LYS A 29 -10.87 -0.13 7.36
CA LYS A 29 -11.38 0.25 6.04
C LYS A 29 -10.39 1.00 5.15
N VAL A 30 -9.33 1.59 5.71
CA VAL A 30 -8.41 2.45 4.97
C VAL A 30 -7.00 1.88 5.01
N GLY A 31 -6.41 1.72 3.83
CA GLY A 31 -5.04 1.30 3.63
C GLY A 31 -4.23 2.29 2.79
N MET A 32 -2.93 2.36 3.04
CA MET A 32 -1.98 3.11 2.22
C MET A 32 -0.81 2.20 1.85
N LEU A 33 -0.48 2.15 0.57
CA LEU A 33 0.75 1.55 0.06
C LEU A 33 1.72 2.69 -0.26
N LEU A 34 2.89 2.65 0.37
CA LEU A 34 3.93 3.67 0.30
C LEU A 34 5.19 3.04 -0.30
N ASN A 35 5.48 3.32 -1.57
CA ASN A 35 6.76 2.96 -2.18
C ASN A 35 7.73 4.14 -2.09
N PHE A 36 8.82 3.99 -1.33
CA PHE A 36 9.82 5.05 -1.14
C PHE A 36 10.90 5.09 -2.23
N ASN A 37 10.91 4.11 -3.14
CA ASN A 37 11.86 4.06 -4.25
C ASN A 37 11.35 4.86 -5.46
N VAL A 38 11.10 6.15 -5.23
CA VAL A 38 10.61 7.14 -6.21
C VAL A 38 11.26 8.50 -5.91
N GLU A 39 11.33 9.39 -6.90
CA GLU A 39 11.93 10.72 -6.74
C GLU A 39 11.10 11.63 -5.81
N LEU A 40 9.76 11.59 -5.92
CA LEU A 40 8.85 12.35 -5.08
C LEU A 40 7.86 11.42 -4.39
N MET A 41 7.71 11.56 -3.07
CA MET A 41 6.84 10.68 -2.28
C MET A 41 5.38 10.66 -2.75
N LYS A 42 4.87 11.76 -3.32
CA LYS A 42 3.50 11.80 -3.87
C LYS A 42 3.25 10.77 -4.97
N ASP A 43 4.29 10.35 -5.70
CA ASP A 43 4.21 9.40 -6.81
C ASP A 43 4.27 7.94 -6.32
N GLY A 44 4.73 7.73 -5.08
CA GLY A 44 4.83 6.43 -4.43
C GLY A 44 3.64 6.09 -3.51
N ILE A 45 2.65 6.98 -3.39
CA ILE A 45 1.50 6.81 -2.49
C ILE A 45 0.30 6.24 -3.26
N THR A 46 -0.25 5.14 -2.76
CA THR A 46 -1.50 4.57 -3.24
C THR A 46 -2.47 4.39 -2.07
N ARG A 47 -3.67 4.98 -2.17
CA ARG A 47 -4.74 4.82 -1.18
C ARG A 47 -5.74 3.74 -1.62
N ARG A 48 -6.17 2.90 -0.67
CA ARG A 48 -7.23 1.91 -0.84
C ARG A 48 -8.27 2.02 0.26
N VAL A 49 -9.52 1.81 -0.11
CA VAL A 49 -10.68 1.80 0.79
C VAL A 49 -11.48 0.52 0.55
N LEU A 50 -11.77 -0.19 1.64
CA LEU A 50 -12.60 -1.39 1.70
C LEU A 50 -14.03 -1.07 2.13
#